data_AF-A0A7S4ULP2-F1
#
_entry.id   AF-A0A7S4ULP2-F1
#
_cell.length_a   1.000
_cell.length_b   1.000
_cell.length_c   1.000
_cell.angle_alpha   90.00
_cell.angle_beta   90.00
_cell.angle_gamma   90.00
#
_symmetry.space_group_name_H-M   'P 1'
#
loop_
_entity.id
_entity.type
_entity.pdbx_description
1 polymer ?
#
loop_
_entity_poly.entity_id
_entity_poly.type
_entity_poly.pdbx_seq_one_letter_code
_entity_poly.pdbx_strand_id
1 'polypeptide(L)'
;ATLFCCLLGFLCHVRGAAIIEDHSSTWNSAGLNETLARGFDDVFPQELFDRVVNEALVFEKYEKDERAKAAGGGYMHGKGGTFWRPLFNEHGDFLKPRFAIEAAIIMLYKNDIGSSRHPRVTGGEWWVQKRSLKEDIGFHHDKDEAMASLKSTMKFPEVSTVTYLRGEGAPTVIFNQTTPDGNAQVPISPREGFLSYPRENRHLIFRGNLQHGVPAELAPENGESAVQLRGRGGERITFLVNWWGTKPLGPNCNTVGTKLVKQLGLFDKEGVRELSLSPVYKQHKSKAIQVKEMEIPESPELVSKHEVEIPGGEMIFYTLPRRREPGNLYSITWPWHTIFGNLCRLNLQGNMVRALFFEPRPKVLVFTYQEEKVLEWLKPLSKEHEQELRFVIANPSKTSDALRAFGLTVADVPIAVIHVTQPQEKKFLMPYKEKREEEGGGRRRMKPSAKSMRKMIKKFKEGRLPPMGGQDADDGDN
;
A
#
# COMPACT_ATOMS: atom_id res chain seq x y z
N ALA A 1 -3.70 -22.21 -21.20
CA ALA A 1 -2.60 -23.14 -20.83
C ALA A 1 -1.95 -22.74 -19.50
N THR A 2 -1.33 -21.55 -19.37
CA THR A 2 -0.67 -21.10 -18.12
C THR A 2 -1.59 -21.04 -16.89
N LEU A 3 -2.85 -20.65 -17.09
CA LEU A 3 -3.88 -20.60 -16.04
C LEU A 3 -4.22 -21.98 -15.45
N PHE A 4 -4.23 -23.01 -16.32
CA PHE A 4 -4.49 -24.39 -15.95
C PHE A 4 -3.28 -24.98 -15.20
N CYS A 5 -2.06 -24.63 -15.60
CA CYS A 5 -0.83 -25.03 -14.89
C CYS A 5 -0.70 -24.39 -13.50
N CYS A 6 -1.13 -23.13 -13.32
CA CYS A 6 -1.16 -22.47 -11.99
C CYS A 6 -2.16 -23.15 -11.04
N LEU A 7 -3.34 -23.52 -11.55
CA LEU A 7 -4.37 -24.20 -10.76
C LEU A 7 -3.99 -25.65 -10.41
N LEU A 8 -3.15 -26.29 -11.24
CA LEU A 8 -2.65 -27.66 -11.07
C LEU A 8 -1.25 -27.75 -10.42
N GLY A 9 -0.67 -26.65 -9.94
CA GLY A 9 0.60 -26.66 -9.20
C GLY A 9 1.89 -26.85 -10.02
N PHE A 10 1.84 -26.80 -11.35
CA PHE A 10 3.00 -27.06 -12.22
C PHE A 10 3.66 -25.77 -12.75
N LEU A 11 4.42 -25.04 -11.92
CA LEU A 11 5.30 -23.95 -12.40
C LEU A 11 6.55 -23.75 -11.52
N CYS A 12 7.71 -23.59 -12.16
CA CYS A 12 9.03 -23.40 -11.54
C CYS A 12 9.16 -22.11 -10.69
N HIS A 13 10.07 -22.18 -9.71
CA HIS A 13 10.38 -21.16 -8.72
C HIS A 13 11.09 -19.94 -9.34
N VAL A 14 10.43 -18.79 -9.32
CA VAL A 14 11.14 -17.50 -9.27
C VAL A 14 10.51 -16.77 -8.09
N ARG A 15 11.14 -16.86 -6.92
CA ARG A 15 10.75 -16.07 -5.75
C ARG A 15 11.34 -14.69 -5.93
N GLY A 16 10.50 -13.68 -6.16
CA GLY A 16 10.90 -12.33 -5.83
C GLY A 16 11.13 -12.26 -4.31
N ALA A 17 12.16 -11.56 -3.88
CA ALA A 17 12.50 -11.43 -2.46
C ALA A 17 12.71 -9.96 -2.13
N ALA A 18 12.37 -9.56 -0.91
CA ALA A 18 12.84 -8.31 -0.35
C ALA A 18 14.27 -8.47 0.17
N ILE A 19 15.09 -7.46 -0.06
CA ILE A 19 16.35 -7.31 0.66
C ILE A 19 15.98 -6.85 2.07
N ILE A 20 16.04 -7.78 3.02
CA ILE A 20 15.78 -7.48 4.44
C ILE A 20 17.05 -6.83 5.00
N GLU A 21 17.07 -5.51 5.06
CA GLU A 21 18.14 -4.73 5.68
C GLU A 21 17.71 -4.28 7.09
N ASP A 22 18.66 -4.21 8.02
CA ASP A 22 18.42 -3.61 9.33
C ASP A 22 18.50 -2.08 9.23
N HIS A 23 17.33 -1.43 9.29
CA HIS A 23 17.17 0.01 9.25
C HIS A 23 17.08 0.65 10.66
N SER A 24 17.20 -0.13 11.74
CA SER A 24 16.88 0.29 13.10
C SER A 24 17.69 1.51 13.56
N SER A 25 18.96 1.63 13.14
CA SER A 25 19.79 2.79 13.49
C SER A 25 19.28 4.08 12.85
N THR A 26 18.81 4.01 11.59
CA THR A 26 18.25 5.16 10.88
C THR A 26 16.89 5.53 11.46
N TRP A 27 16.05 4.54 11.77
CA TRP A 27 14.76 4.77 12.42
C TRP A 27 14.90 5.36 13.81
N ASN A 28 15.89 4.93 14.59
CA ASN A 28 16.21 5.55 15.87
C ASN A 28 16.57 7.03 15.71
N SER A 29 17.46 7.34 14.76
CA SER A 29 17.87 8.72 14.45
C SER A 29 16.67 9.58 14.01
N ALA A 30 15.73 8.98 13.27
CA ALA A 30 14.50 9.62 12.83
C ALA A 30 13.37 9.65 13.89
N GLY A 31 13.56 9.03 15.05
CA GLY A 31 12.52 8.91 16.08
C GLY A 31 11.32 8.04 15.65
N LEU A 32 11.55 7.05 14.81
CA LEU A 32 10.52 6.16 14.23
C LEU A 32 10.48 4.77 14.88
N ASN A 33 11.21 4.51 15.97
CA ASN A 33 11.24 3.19 16.61
C ASN A 33 9.92 2.78 17.27
N GLU A 34 9.19 3.74 17.82
CA GLU A 34 7.94 3.48 18.58
C GLU A 34 6.69 4.06 17.89
N THR A 35 6.84 4.58 16.66
CA THR A 35 5.73 5.15 15.89
C THR A 35 5.87 4.80 14.42
N LEU A 36 4.75 4.71 13.71
CA LEU A 36 4.73 4.51 12.26
C LEU A 36 5.24 5.74 11.51
N ALA A 37 4.92 6.93 12.02
CA ALA A 37 5.23 8.19 11.37
C ALA A 37 5.35 9.35 12.36
N ARG A 38 6.00 10.43 11.91
CA ARG A 38 6.07 11.73 12.58
C ARG A 38 5.79 12.82 11.58
N GLY A 39 5.21 13.93 12.02
CA GLY A 39 5.01 15.09 11.15
C GLY A 39 5.45 16.39 11.77
N PHE A 40 5.73 17.33 10.89
CA PHE A 40 6.24 18.67 11.19
C PHE A 40 5.49 19.68 10.36
N ASP A 41 5.07 20.77 10.97
CA ASP A 41 4.51 21.92 10.28
C ASP A 41 5.58 23.00 10.12
N ASP A 42 5.44 23.77 9.04
CA ASP A 42 6.35 24.86 8.70
C ASP A 42 7.80 24.37 8.62
N VAL A 43 8.04 23.28 7.87
CA VAL A 43 9.37 22.64 7.80
C VAL A 43 10.43 23.51 7.12
N PHE A 44 9.98 24.42 6.26
CA PHE A 44 10.83 25.40 5.59
C PHE A 44 10.48 26.83 6.02
N PRO A 45 11.45 27.76 6.05
CA PRO A 45 11.14 29.17 6.11
C PRO A 45 10.38 29.60 4.84
N GLN A 46 9.47 30.56 4.96
CA GLN A 46 8.53 30.92 3.89
C GLN A 46 9.22 31.18 2.54
N GLU A 47 10.32 31.93 2.53
CA GLU A 47 11.05 32.22 1.29
C GLU A 47 11.60 30.95 0.61
N LEU A 48 12.11 29.98 1.39
CA LEU A 48 12.56 28.71 0.84
C LEU A 48 11.36 27.89 0.33
N PHE A 49 10.26 27.85 1.09
CA PHE A 49 9.04 27.15 0.70
C PHE A 49 8.52 27.66 -0.65
N ASP A 50 8.39 28.97 -0.83
CA ASP A 50 7.89 29.57 -2.07
C ASP A 50 8.78 29.23 -3.27
N ARG A 51 10.11 29.29 -3.09
CA ARG A 51 11.07 28.88 -4.13
C ARG A 51 10.95 27.39 -4.46
N VAL A 52 10.81 26.52 -3.46
CA VAL A 52 10.61 25.07 -3.64
C VAL A 52 9.31 24.79 -4.39
N VAL A 53 8.21 25.46 -4.06
CA VAL A 53 6.93 25.30 -4.78
C VAL A 53 7.11 25.63 -6.26
N ASN A 54 7.75 26.75 -6.57
CA ASN A 54 7.99 27.18 -7.96
C ASN A 54 8.88 26.18 -8.71
N GLU A 55 10.02 25.79 -8.13
CA GLU A 55 10.93 24.81 -8.74
C GLU A 55 10.28 23.44 -8.90
N ALA A 56 9.47 23.01 -7.93
CA ALA A 56 8.78 21.72 -7.96
C ALA A 56 7.80 21.64 -9.14
N LEU A 57 7.06 22.71 -9.42
CA LEU A 57 6.17 22.78 -10.57
C LEU A 57 6.93 22.73 -11.90
N VAL A 58 8.13 23.32 -11.98
CA VAL A 58 8.98 23.24 -13.16
C VAL A 58 9.50 21.81 -13.37
N PHE A 59 9.95 21.14 -12.31
CA PHE A 59 10.40 19.75 -12.38
C PHE A 59 9.27 18.76 -12.68
N GLU A 60 8.07 18.96 -12.14
CA GLU A 60 6.91 18.13 -12.45
C GLU A 60 6.56 18.22 -13.94
N LYS A 61 6.51 19.43 -14.48
CA LYS A 61 6.28 19.63 -15.92
C LYS A 61 7.38 18.96 -16.76
N TYR A 62 8.65 19.17 -16.39
CA TYR A 62 9.78 18.57 -17.09
C TYR A 62 9.71 17.03 -17.09
N GLU A 63 9.48 16.40 -15.93
CA GLU A 63 9.34 14.94 -15.84
C GLU A 63 8.18 14.43 -16.70
N LYS A 64 7.04 15.11 -16.65
CA LYS A 64 5.86 14.76 -17.45
C LYS A 64 6.17 14.81 -18.96
N ASP A 65 6.87 15.85 -19.41
CA ASP A 65 7.26 16.04 -20.80
C ASP A 65 8.29 14.97 -21.23
N GLU A 66 9.26 14.62 -20.39
CA GLU A 66 10.23 13.56 -20.67
C GLU A 66 9.58 12.17 -20.73
N ARG A 67 8.67 11.89 -19.80
CA ARG A 67 7.89 10.65 -19.76
C ARG A 67 7.06 10.48 -21.03
N ALA A 68 6.48 11.56 -21.56
CA ALA A 68 5.71 11.55 -22.80
C ALA A 68 6.57 11.25 -24.04
N LYS A 69 7.87 11.59 -24.02
CA LYS A 69 8.81 11.32 -25.13
C LYS A 69 9.35 9.90 -25.13
N ALA A 70 9.40 9.22 -23.99
CA ALA A 70 9.89 7.85 -23.91
C ALA A 70 8.96 6.91 -24.71
N ALA A 71 9.51 6.19 -25.69
CA ALA A 71 8.76 5.23 -26.50
C ALA A 71 8.10 4.18 -25.59
N GLY A 72 6.76 4.18 -25.51
CA GLY A 72 6.00 3.35 -24.57
C GLY A 72 5.38 4.11 -23.38
N GLY A 73 5.49 5.44 -23.32
CA GLY A 73 4.75 6.29 -22.37
C GLY A 73 5.34 6.39 -20.96
N GLY A 74 6.58 5.92 -20.74
CA GLY A 74 7.37 6.26 -19.56
C GLY A 74 8.68 5.49 -19.43
N TYR A 75 9.33 5.60 -18.25
CA TYR A 75 10.47 4.77 -17.87
C TYR A 75 10.03 3.29 -17.80
N MET A 76 10.91 2.35 -17.40
CA MET A 76 10.56 0.91 -17.36
C MET A 76 9.14 0.66 -16.80
N HIS A 77 8.29 0.03 -17.61
CA HIS A 77 6.87 -0.25 -17.34
C HIS A 77 5.95 0.97 -17.12
N GLY A 78 6.24 2.13 -17.72
CA GLY A 78 5.38 3.32 -17.68
C GLY A 78 5.42 4.09 -16.36
N LYS A 79 6.40 3.82 -15.49
CA LYS A 79 6.57 4.53 -14.21
C LYS A 79 7.25 5.88 -14.41
N GLY A 80 6.96 6.83 -13.52
CA GLY A 80 7.58 8.15 -13.52
C GLY A 80 9.06 8.10 -13.13
N GLY A 81 9.79 9.15 -13.52
CA GLY A 81 11.18 9.34 -13.15
C GLY A 81 11.33 10.02 -11.80
N THR A 82 12.35 9.62 -11.05
CA THR A 82 12.81 10.28 -9.83
C THR A 82 14.20 10.86 -10.04
N PHE A 83 14.64 11.68 -9.11
CA PHE A 83 15.93 12.36 -9.15
C PHE A 83 16.76 12.02 -7.92
N TRP A 84 18.06 11.85 -8.11
CA TRP A 84 19.03 11.59 -7.05
C TRP A 84 19.80 12.85 -6.69
N ARG A 85 19.88 13.14 -5.40
CA ARG A 85 20.77 14.13 -4.82
C ARG A 85 21.70 13.46 -3.81
N PRO A 86 23.01 13.30 -4.10
CA PRO A 86 23.96 12.97 -3.05
C PRO A 86 23.96 14.10 -2.00
N LEU A 87 24.10 13.74 -0.72
CA LEU A 87 24.08 14.71 0.37
C LEU A 87 25.48 15.25 0.67
N PHE A 88 26.49 14.38 0.61
CA PHE A 88 27.83 14.65 1.13
C PHE A 88 28.89 14.63 0.03
N ASN A 89 29.94 15.44 0.21
CA ASN A 89 31.19 15.30 -0.53
C ASN A 89 32.03 14.14 0.05
N GLU A 90 33.20 13.91 -0.55
CA GLU A 90 34.17 12.90 -0.09
C GLU A 90 34.69 13.14 1.33
N HIS A 91 34.67 14.37 1.82
CA HIS A 91 35.06 14.75 3.19
C HIS A 91 33.91 14.61 4.21
N GLY A 92 32.70 14.30 3.76
CA GLY A 92 31.52 14.18 4.63
C GLY A 92 30.75 15.48 4.88
N ASP A 93 31.12 16.59 4.24
CA ASP A 93 30.38 17.86 4.32
C ASP A 93 29.18 17.86 3.36
N PHE A 94 28.13 18.59 3.71
CA PHE A 94 27.00 18.80 2.82
C PHE A 94 27.43 19.45 1.49
N LEU A 95 27.00 18.86 0.38
CA LEU A 95 27.20 19.44 -0.94
C LEU A 95 26.42 20.77 -1.04
N LYS A 96 27.13 21.83 -1.45
CA LYS A 96 26.53 23.15 -1.60
C LYS A 96 25.34 23.10 -2.59
N PRO A 97 24.18 23.68 -2.23
CA PRO A 97 23.03 23.71 -3.11
C PRO A 97 23.27 24.67 -4.28
N ARG A 98 22.68 24.34 -5.43
CA ARG A 98 22.73 25.13 -6.67
C ARG A 98 21.39 25.83 -6.98
N PHE A 99 20.31 25.35 -6.36
CA PHE A 99 18.92 25.79 -6.50
C PHE A 99 18.14 25.41 -5.22
N ALA A 100 16.92 25.90 -5.03
CA ALA A 100 16.21 25.86 -3.75
C ALA A 100 15.85 24.44 -3.28
N ILE A 101 15.44 23.54 -4.19
CA ILE A 101 15.17 22.13 -3.87
C ILE A 101 16.40 21.44 -3.26
N GLU A 102 17.62 21.74 -3.73
CA GLU A 102 18.83 21.16 -3.10
C GLU A 102 19.05 21.68 -1.68
N ALA A 103 18.70 22.95 -1.41
CA ALA A 103 18.75 23.50 -0.05
C ALA A 103 17.64 22.91 0.84
N ALA A 104 16.46 22.67 0.27
CA ALA A 104 15.35 22.01 0.94
C ALA A 104 15.68 20.58 1.33
N ILE A 105 16.28 19.79 0.43
CA ILE A 105 16.76 18.43 0.72
C ILE A 105 17.74 18.42 1.90
N ILE A 106 18.68 19.39 1.97
CA ILE A 106 19.61 19.48 3.11
C ILE A 106 18.86 19.82 4.40
N MET A 107 17.88 20.72 4.35
CA MET A 107 17.08 21.10 5.52
C MET A 107 16.22 19.92 6.01
N LEU A 108 15.57 19.19 5.09
CA LEU A 108 14.81 17.98 5.41
C LEU A 108 15.71 16.92 6.03
N TYR A 109 16.88 16.64 5.45
CA TYR A 109 17.81 15.67 6.05
C TYR A 109 18.16 15.99 7.51
N LYS A 110 18.44 17.27 7.80
CA LYS A 110 18.73 17.74 9.15
C LYS A 110 17.55 17.58 10.10
N ASN A 111 16.33 17.80 9.60
CA ASN A 111 15.10 17.61 10.35
C ASN A 111 14.81 16.12 10.62
N ASP A 112 15.01 15.29 9.61
CA ASP A 112 14.52 13.91 9.59
C ASP A 112 15.51 12.94 10.22
N ILE A 113 16.81 13.14 10.01
CA ILE A 113 17.86 12.21 10.43
C ILE A 113 18.78 12.87 11.46
N GLY A 114 19.14 14.13 11.24
CA GLY A 114 20.00 14.91 12.13
C GLY A 114 21.09 15.70 11.41
N SER A 115 21.83 16.51 12.17
CA SER A 115 22.80 17.46 11.62
C SER A 115 24.11 16.85 11.12
N SER A 116 24.41 15.61 11.49
CA SER A 116 25.63 14.88 11.13
C SER A 116 25.35 13.79 10.09
N ARG A 117 26.37 13.41 9.33
CA ARG A 117 26.30 12.28 8.40
C ARG A 117 25.95 10.98 9.13
N HIS A 118 24.80 10.40 8.79
CA HIS A 118 24.40 9.07 9.22
C HIS A 118 25.05 8.01 8.31
N PRO A 119 25.62 6.92 8.86
CA PRO A 119 26.38 5.93 8.08
C PRO A 119 25.54 5.21 7.02
N ARG A 120 24.23 5.05 7.25
CA ARG A 120 23.30 4.40 6.31
C ARG A 120 22.63 5.35 5.31
N VAL A 121 22.90 6.65 5.34
CA VAL A 121 22.26 7.60 4.42
C VAL A 121 23.32 8.37 3.63
N THR A 122 23.31 8.21 2.30
CA THR A 122 24.29 8.83 1.39
C THR A 122 23.65 9.88 0.49
N GLY A 123 22.34 9.81 0.28
CA GLY A 123 21.61 10.77 -0.52
C GLY A 123 20.09 10.64 -0.38
N GLY A 124 19.41 11.55 -1.05
CA GLY A 124 17.96 11.57 -1.19
C GLY A 124 17.54 11.28 -2.63
N GLU A 125 16.61 10.35 -2.80
CA GLU A 125 15.81 10.24 -4.02
C GLU A 125 14.61 11.17 -3.87
N TRP A 126 14.35 12.03 -4.83
CA TRP A 126 13.27 13.00 -4.75
C TRP A 126 12.48 13.12 -6.04
N TRP A 127 11.21 13.50 -5.91
CA TRP A 127 10.32 13.79 -7.02
C TRP A 127 9.17 14.68 -6.56
N VAL A 128 8.44 15.19 -7.54
CA VAL A 128 7.23 15.98 -7.31
C VAL A 128 6.06 15.18 -7.82
N GLN A 129 5.02 15.07 -7.00
CA GLN A 129 3.81 14.37 -7.36
C GLN A 129 2.65 15.35 -7.36
N LYS A 130 2.01 15.46 -8.51
CA LYS A 130 0.87 16.31 -8.77
C LYS A 130 -0.30 15.42 -9.21
N ARG A 131 -1.36 15.40 -8.40
CA ARG A 131 -2.54 14.53 -8.61
C ARG A 131 -3.80 15.37 -8.54
N SER A 132 -4.82 14.98 -9.32
CA SER A 132 -6.14 15.55 -9.12
C SER A 132 -6.65 15.20 -7.72
N LEU A 133 -7.45 16.08 -7.10
CA LEU A 133 -8.09 15.75 -5.81
C LEU A 133 -9.03 14.52 -5.86
N LYS A 134 -9.33 14.02 -7.06
CA LYS A 134 -10.18 12.84 -7.29
C LYS A 134 -9.38 11.55 -7.47
N GLU A 135 -8.07 11.64 -7.59
CA GLU A 135 -7.23 10.53 -8.00
C GLU A 135 -6.67 9.82 -6.78
N ASP A 136 -6.88 8.51 -6.73
CA ASP A 136 -6.23 7.66 -5.75
C ASP A 136 -4.75 7.53 -6.05
N ILE A 137 -3.94 7.44 -5.00
CA ILE A 137 -2.63 6.80 -5.10
C ILE A 137 -2.80 5.43 -4.47
N GLY A 138 -2.79 4.41 -5.33
CA GLY A 138 -2.91 3.01 -4.92
C GLY A 138 -1.89 2.67 -3.84
N PHE A 139 -2.28 1.77 -2.94
CA PHE A 139 -1.41 1.38 -1.84
C PHE A 139 -0.15 0.69 -2.37
N HIS A 140 1.02 1.16 -1.94
CA HIS A 140 2.31 0.61 -2.32
C HIS A 140 3.34 0.72 -1.18
N HIS A 141 4.50 0.11 -1.41
CA HIS A 141 5.74 0.43 -0.71
C HIS A 141 6.62 1.25 -1.66
N ASP A 142 7.31 2.23 -1.09
CA ASP A 142 8.40 2.91 -1.78
C ASP A 142 9.54 1.94 -2.00
N LYS A 143 10.13 1.94 -3.19
CA LYS A 143 11.16 0.97 -3.54
C LYS A 143 12.03 1.48 -4.67
N ASP A 144 13.18 0.85 -4.83
CA ASP A 144 13.96 0.96 -6.05
C ASP A 144 13.17 0.32 -7.20
N GLU A 145 12.51 1.17 -7.99
CA GLU A 145 11.61 0.73 -9.05
C GLU A 145 12.31 -0.05 -10.16
N ALA A 146 13.56 0.29 -10.46
CA ALA A 146 14.35 -0.41 -11.45
C ALA A 146 14.83 -1.76 -10.90
N MET A 147 15.21 -1.86 -9.62
CA MET A 147 15.54 -3.15 -8.99
C MET A 147 14.33 -4.08 -8.94
N ALA A 148 13.16 -3.57 -8.57
CA ALA A 148 11.92 -4.35 -8.55
C ALA A 148 11.55 -4.85 -9.95
N SER A 149 11.69 -4.01 -10.97
CA SER A 149 11.32 -4.35 -12.35
C SER A 149 12.33 -5.29 -13.02
N LEU A 150 13.63 -5.03 -12.88
CA LEU A 150 14.69 -5.76 -13.58
C LEU A 150 15.10 -7.05 -12.86
N LYS A 151 14.99 -7.08 -11.52
CA LYS A 151 15.49 -8.18 -10.69
C LYS A 151 14.39 -8.85 -9.85
N SER A 152 13.14 -8.42 -9.96
CA SER A 152 12.03 -8.92 -9.12
C SER A 152 12.36 -8.87 -7.63
N THR A 153 13.14 -7.88 -7.21
CA THR A 153 13.68 -7.77 -5.84
C THR A 153 13.24 -6.45 -5.24
N MET A 154 12.69 -6.49 -4.03
CA MET A 154 12.26 -5.28 -3.33
C MET A 154 13.44 -4.72 -2.51
N LYS A 155 13.76 -3.44 -2.70
CA LYS A 155 14.67 -2.71 -1.84
C LYS A 155 14.00 -1.41 -1.43
N PHE A 156 13.95 -1.14 -0.12
CA PHE A 156 13.22 -0.02 0.46
C PHE A 156 14.17 1.11 0.87
N PRO A 157 13.70 2.37 0.91
CA PRO A 157 14.46 3.45 1.52
C PRO A 157 14.60 3.23 3.03
N GLU A 158 15.58 3.89 3.63
CA GLU A 158 15.73 3.92 5.09
C GLU A 158 14.53 4.61 5.74
N VAL A 159 14.15 5.76 5.20
CA VAL A 159 13.04 6.61 5.65
C VAL A 159 12.39 7.22 4.41
N SER A 160 11.06 7.15 4.36
CA SER A 160 10.24 7.77 3.32
C SER A 160 9.61 9.06 3.83
N THR A 161 9.31 9.97 2.91
CA THR A 161 8.74 11.27 3.28
C THR A 161 7.64 11.77 2.35
N VAL A 162 6.77 12.63 2.88
CA VAL A 162 5.79 13.41 2.10
C VAL A 162 5.80 14.84 2.59
N THR A 163 6.21 15.79 1.74
CA THR A 163 6.07 17.22 2.01
C THR A 163 4.92 17.78 1.20
N TYR A 164 3.92 18.36 1.85
CA TYR A 164 2.76 18.95 1.20
C TYR A 164 3.09 20.38 0.75
N LEU A 165 3.08 20.60 -0.56
CA LEU A 165 3.24 21.91 -1.18
C LEU A 165 1.90 22.66 -1.30
N ARG A 166 0.79 21.93 -1.14
CA ARG A 166 -0.59 22.41 -1.17
C ARG A 166 -1.39 21.77 -0.04
N GLY A 167 -2.43 22.46 0.43
CA GLY A 167 -3.24 22.06 1.59
C GLY A 167 -4.46 21.20 1.25
N GLU A 168 -4.71 20.93 -0.03
CA GLU A 168 -5.89 20.21 -0.49
C GLU A 168 -5.66 18.71 -0.73
N GLY A 169 -6.73 17.92 -0.56
CA GLY A 169 -6.79 16.53 -1.02
C GLY A 169 -6.87 15.51 0.10
N ALA A 170 -6.84 14.25 -0.30
CA ALA A 170 -6.90 13.11 0.62
C ALA A 170 -5.64 12.98 1.48
N PRO A 171 -5.81 12.47 2.72
CA PRO A 171 -4.69 12.19 3.60
C PRO A 171 -3.81 11.08 3.03
N THR A 172 -2.53 11.13 3.38
CA THR A 172 -1.67 9.95 3.27
C THR A 172 -2.05 8.98 4.38
N VAL A 173 -2.35 7.73 4.01
CA VAL A 173 -2.67 6.64 4.93
C VAL A 173 -1.48 5.67 4.94
N ILE A 174 -0.98 5.35 6.13
CA ILE A 174 0.10 4.37 6.35
C ILE A 174 -0.45 3.25 7.21
N PHE A 175 -0.17 2.00 6.85
CA PHE A 175 -0.43 0.83 7.68
C PHE A 175 0.87 0.32 8.28
N ASN A 176 0.80 -0.35 9.44
CA ASN A 176 1.94 -1.02 10.05
C ASN A 176 2.38 -2.31 9.33
N GLN A 177 2.04 -2.45 8.05
CA GLN A 177 2.39 -3.59 7.22
C GLN A 177 3.68 -3.35 6.46
N THR A 178 4.52 -4.37 6.48
CA THR A 178 5.74 -4.52 5.68
C THR A 178 5.58 -5.71 4.75
N THR A 179 6.55 -5.93 3.86
CA THR A 179 6.50 -7.06 2.94
C THR A 179 7.86 -7.77 2.82
N PRO A 180 7.88 -9.12 2.86
CA PRO A 180 9.09 -9.90 2.62
C PRO A 180 9.38 -10.12 1.13
N ASP A 181 8.46 -9.82 0.22
CA ASP A 181 8.59 -10.14 -1.21
C ASP A 181 7.84 -9.20 -2.17
N GLY A 182 7.15 -8.18 -1.65
CA GLY A 182 6.34 -7.23 -2.42
C GLY A 182 4.87 -7.61 -2.59
N ASN A 183 4.46 -8.82 -2.21
CA ASN A 183 3.08 -9.32 -2.39
C ASN A 183 2.46 -9.87 -1.10
N ALA A 184 3.27 -10.43 -0.19
CA ALA A 184 2.84 -10.84 1.13
C ALA A 184 2.93 -9.68 2.12
N GLN A 185 2.08 -9.68 3.13
CA GLN A 185 2.00 -8.60 4.11
C GLN A 185 2.27 -9.12 5.52
N VAL A 186 3.07 -8.37 6.26
CA VAL A 186 3.42 -8.68 7.65
C VAL A 186 3.21 -7.42 8.51
N PRO A 187 2.24 -7.41 9.44
CA PRO A 187 1.26 -8.48 9.70
C PRO A 187 0.26 -8.67 8.54
N ILE A 188 -0.44 -9.81 8.53
CA ILE A 188 -1.41 -10.16 7.48
C ILE A 188 -2.55 -9.14 7.44
N SER A 189 -3.20 -8.90 8.58
CA SER A 189 -4.09 -7.74 8.75
C SER A 189 -3.33 -6.63 9.46
N PRO A 190 -3.45 -5.38 9.00
CA PRO A 190 -2.93 -4.24 9.76
C PRO A 190 -3.65 -4.14 11.11
N ARG A 191 -2.92 -3.61 12.10
CA ARG A 191 -3.43 -3.36 13.45
C ARG A 191 -3.40 -1.89 13.80
N GLU A 192 -2.44 -1.19 13.22
CA GLU A 192 -2.19 0.21 13.45
C GLU A 192 -2.09 0.92 12.11
N GLY A 193 -2.42 2.20 12.14
CA GLY A 193 -2.28 3.06 10.98
C GLY A 193 -2.04 4.50 11.36
N PHE A 194 -1.74 5.29 10.34
CA PHE A 194 -1.46 6.70 10.48
C PHE A 194 -2.13 7.48 9.36
N LEU A 195 -2.81 8.57 9.69
CA LEU A 195 -3.42 9.49 8.73
C LEU A 195 -2.71 10.83 8.83
N SER A 196 -2.23 11.33 7.69
CA SER A 196 -1.67 12.66 7.57
C SER A 196 -2.50 13.47 6.58
N TYR A 197 -3.33 14.39 7.09
CA TYR A 197 -4.04 15.31 6.21
C TYR A 197 -3.10 16.38 5.64
N PRO A 198 -3.28 16.76 4.36
CA PRO A 198 -2.49 17.82 3.75
C PRO A 198 -2.62 19.15 4.50
N ARG A 199 -1.50 19.87 4.59
CA ARG A 199 -1.39 21.27 5.00
C ARG A 199 -0.15 21.83 4.31
N GLU A 200 -0.20 23.04 3.78
CA GLU A 200 0.98 23.64 3.17
C GLU A 200 2.18 23.65 4.12
N ASN A 201 3.36 23.33 3.60
CA ASN A 201 4.62 23.28 4.34
C ASN A 201 4.63 22.27 5.50
N ARG A 202 3.72 21.28 5.45
CA ARG A 202 3.76 20.10 6.31
C ARG A 202 4.68 19.04 5.73
N HIS A 203 5.48 18.45 6.59
CA HIS A 203 6.37 17.35 6.29
C HIS A 203 6.04 16.12 7.13
N LEU A 204 5.91 14.96 6.49
CA LEU A 204 5.66 13.67 7.12
C LEU A 204 6.88 12.77 6.86
N ILE A 205 7.36 12.08 7.89
CA ILE A 205 8.35 11.02 7.78
C ILE A 205 7.80 9.70 8.32
N PHE A 206 8.20 8.59 7.71
CA PHE A 206 7.81 7.25 8.14
C PHE A 206 8.85 6.21 7.68
N ARG A 207 8.78 5.00 8.23
CA ARG A 207 9.73 3.93 7.84
C ARG A 207 9.53 3.55 6.38
N GLY A 208 10.62 3.47 5.62
CA GLY A 208 10.55 3.31 4.17
C GLY A 208 9.97 1.97 3.67
N ASN A 209 9.89 0.97 4.54
CA ASN A 209 9.31 -0.34 4.24
C ASN A 209 7.82 -0.45 4.56
N LEU A 210 7.16 0.62 5.03
CA LEU A 210 5.73 0.58 5.36
C LEU A 210 4.82 0.76 4.14
N GLN A 211 3.72 0.02 4.16
CA GLN A 211 2.63 0.07 3.19
C GLN A 211 1.86 1.38 3.36
N HIS A 212 1.67 2.14 2.27
CA HIS A 212 0.95 3.41 2.34
C HIS A 212 0.25 3.75 1.03
N GLY A 213 -0.70 4.69 1.07
CA GLY A 213 -1.50 5.11 -0.07
C GLY A 213 -2.26 6.41 0.19
N VAL A 214 -3.00 6.87 -0.81
CA VAL A 214 -3.85 8.08 -0.73
C VAL A 214 -5.23 7.73 -1.28
N PRO A 215 -6.17 7.28 -0.45
CA PRO A 215 -7.55 7.03 -0.86
C PRO A 215 -8.31 8.36 -0.99
N ALA A 216 -8.66 8.74 -2.22
CA ALA A 216 -9.33 9.99 -2.57
C ALA A 216 -10.68 10.18 -1.85
N GLU A 217 -11.36 9.08 -1.51
CA GLU A 217 -12.60 9.11 -0.71
C GLU A 217 -12.42 9.66 0.72
N LEU A 218 -11.19 9.70 1.24
CA LEU A 218 -10.89 10.28 2.55
C LEU A 218 -10.57 11.78 2.50
N ALA A 219 -10.63 12.41 1.33
CA ALA A 219 -10.51 13.86 1.20
C ALA A 219 -11.50 14.56 2.13
N PRO A 220 -11.07 15.62 2.85
CA PRO A 220 -11.94 16.31 3.78
C PRO A 220 -13.21 16.82 3.09
N GLU A 221 -14.37 16.46 3.64
CA GLU A 221 -15.63 17.12 3.30
C GLU A 221 -15.63 18.47 4.02
N ASN A 222 -15.13 19.52 3.36
CA ASN A 222 -15.09 20.88 3.90
C ASN A 222 -16.50 21.51 4.00
N GLY A 223 -17.49 20.80 4.54
CA GLY A 223 -18.91 21.19 4.47
C GLY A 223 -19.48 21.21 3.04
N GLU A 224 -18.65 20.95 2.03
CA GLU A 224 -19.00 20.76 0.64
C GLU A 224 -18.89 19.26 0.32
N SER A 225 -19.90 18.71 -0.32
CA SER A 225 -19.92 17.30 -0.73
C SER A 225 -18.70 16.95 -1.58
N ALA A 226 -18.26 15.69 -1.56
CA ALA A 226 -17.23 15.19 -2.49
C ALA A 226 -17.56 15.56 -3.96
N VAL A 227 -18.84 15.71 -4.31
CA VAL A 227 -19.33 16.17 -5.63
C VAL A 227 -19.02 17.65 -5.92
N GLN A 228 -19.00 18.52 -4.91
CA GLN A 228 -18.72 19.95 -5.06
C GLN A 228 -17.20 20.23 -5.12
N LEU A 229 -16.39 19.55 -4.29
CA LEU A 229 -14.93 19.55 -4.44
C LEU A 229 -14.51 18.94 -5.80
N ARG A 230 -15.27 17.96 -6.30
CA ARG A 230 -15.10 17.40 -7.65
C ARG A 230 -15.32 18.43 -8.78
N GLY A 231 -15.96 19.58 -8.54
CA GLY A 231 -16.21 20.61 -9.57
C GLY A 231 -15.07 21.63 -9.78
N ARG A 232 -14.17 21.81 -8.80
CA ARG A 232 -13.22 22.94 -8.79
C ARG A 232 -11.87 22.72 -9.47
N GLY A 233 -11.51 21.48 -9.85
CA GLY A 233 -10.26 21.21 -10.56
C GLY A 233 -8.97 21.45 -9.76
N GLY A 234 -9.01 21.30 -8.42
CA GLY A 234 -7.82 21.42 -7.57
C GLY A 234 -6.84 20.24 -7.70
N GLU A 235 -5.65 20.40 -7.13
CA GLU A 235 -4.55 19.44 -7.26
C GLU A 235 -3.82 19.25 -5.93
N ARG A 236 -3.59 17.98 -5.54
CA ARG A 236 -2.72 17.61 -4.42
C ARG A 236 -1.29 17.60 -4.95
N ILE A 237 -0.46 18.49 -4.41
CA ILE A 237 0.96 18.62 -4.81
C ILE A 237 1.85 18.30 -3.63
N THR A 238 2.72 17.31 -3.81
CA THR A 238 3.69 16.89 -2.80
C THR A 238 5.10 16.84 -3.36
N PHE A 239 6.06 17.24 -2.54
CA PHE A 239 7.49 17.06 -2.75
C PHE A 239 7.97 15.94 -1.82
N LEU A 240 8.54 14.89 -2.38
CA LEU A 240 8.95 13.70 -1.65
C LEU A 240 10.46 13.57 -1.72
N VAL A 241 11.07 13.17 -0.61
CA VAL A 241 12.50 12.85 -0.52
C VAL A 241 12.67 11.58 0.30
N ASN A 242 12.99 10.48 -0.36
CA ASN A 242 13.30 9.23 0.31
C ASN A 242 14.80 9.13 0.58
N TRP A 243 15.16 8.74 1.80
CA TRP A 243 16.53 8.66 2.27
C TRP A 243 17.10 7.27 2.00
N TRP A 244 18.24 7.21 1.31
CA TRP A 244 18.84 5.95 0.89
C TRP A 244 20.32 5.84 1.26
N GLY A 245 20.76 4.62 1.57
CA GLY A 245 22.18 4.28 1.69
C GLY A 245 22.88 4.12 0.35
N THR A 246 22.14 3.84 -0.72
CA THR A 246 22.66 3.73 -2.08
C THR A 246 21.65 4.32 -3.05
N LYS A 247 22.14 5.05 -4.06
CA LYS A 247 21.30 5.56 -5.15
C LYS A 247 20.47 4.41 -5.77
N PRO A 248 19.14 4.56 -5.88
CA PRO A 248 18.30 3.62 -6.63
C PRO A 248 18.73 3.46 -8.09
N LEU A 249 18.45 2.31 -8.69
CA LEU A 249 18.93 2.00 -10.04
C LEU A 249 18.25 2.86 -11.12
N GLY A 250 19.01 3.10 -12.20
CA GLY A 250 18.45 3.61 -13.44
C GLY A 250 17.64 2.52 -14.18
N PRO A 251 16.72 2.90 -15.08
CA PRO A 251 16.53 4.25 -15.62
C PRO A 251 15.58 5.14 -14.81
N ASN A 252 14.94 4.60 -13.76
CA ASN A 252 13.94 5.33 -12.99
C ASN A 252 14.54 6.46 -12.13
N CYS A 253 15.74 6.27 -11.54
CA CYS A 253 16.38 7.30 -10.71
C CYS A 253 17.54 8.02 -11.43
N ASN A 254 17.30 9.27 -11.82
CA ASN A 254 18.20 10.08 -12.66
C ASN A 254 19.00 11.09 -11.84
N THR A 255 20.13 11.58 -12.35
CA THR A 255 20.91 12.61 -11.65
C THR A 255 20.68 13.97 -12.30
N VAL A 256 20.44 15.00 -11.49
CA VAL A 256 20.21 16.36 -11.99
C VAL A 256 21.54 17.08 -12.20
N GLY A 257 21.99 17.14 -13.45
CA GLY A 257 23.20 17.85 -13.85
C GLY A 257 23.01 19.37 -13.92
N THR A 258 24.10 20.14 -13.75
CA THR A 258 24.06 21.61 -13.79
C THR A 258 23.53 22.16 -15.12
N LYS A 259 23.78 21.45 -16.23
CA LYS A 259 23.25 21.81 -17.55
C LYS A 259 21.72 21.83 -17.55
N LEU A 260 21.08 20.80 -16.99
CA LEU A 260 19.62 20.71 -16.91
C LEU A 260 19.05 21.83 -16.04
N VAL A 261 19.62 22.07 -14.85
CA VAL A 261 19.16 23.15 -13.95
C VAL A 261 19.22 24.52 -14.64
N LYS A 262 20.28 24.79 -15.41
CA LYS A 262 20.40 26.02 -16.20
C LYS A 262 19.37 26.09 -17.32
N GLN A 263 19.12 24.97 -18.03
CA GLN A 263 18.10 24.91 -19.09
C GLN A 263 16.68 25.15 -18.55
N LEU A 264 16.40 24.71 -17.32
CA LEU A 264 15.14 24.95 -16.63
C LEU A 264 15.05 26.36 -16.01
N GLY A 265 16.11 27.17 -16.09
CA GLY A 265 16.14 28.52 -15.51
C GLY A 265 16.17 28.56 -13.99
N LEU A 266 16.55 27.47 -13.32
CA LEU A 266 16.49 27.34 -11.85
C LEU A 266 17.86 27.55 -11.17
N PHE A 267 18.93 27.73 -11.95
CA PHE A 267 20.28 27.81 -11.37
C PHE A 267 20.48 29.15 -10.65
N ASP A 268 20.49 29.11 -9.32
CA ASP A 268 20.65 30.28 -8.44
C ASP A 268 21.53 29.92 -7.23
N LYS A 269 22.82 29.73 -7.49
CA LYS A 269 23.77 29.31 -6.44
C LYS A 269 24.00 30.39 -5.38
N GLU A 270 24.12 31.66 -5.80
CA GLU A 270 24.38 32.75 -4.86
C GLU A 270 23.13 33.15 -4.08
N GLY A 271 21.94 33.22 -4.70
CA GLY A 271 20.71 33.53 -3.98
C GLY A 271 20.34 32.47 -2.95
N VAL A 272 20.55 31.18 -3.25
CA VAL A 272 20.36 30.11 -2.26
C VAL A 272 21.43 30.14 -1.17
N ARG A 273 22.66 30.55 -1.49
CA ARG A 273 23.71 30.75 -0.49
C ARG A 273 23.36 31.90 0.45
N GLU A 274 22.95 33.05 -0.08
CA GLU A 274 22.49 34.20 0.70
C GLU A 274 21.32 33.83 1.60
N LEU A 275 20.31 33.13 1.07
CA LEU A 275 19.19 32.59 1.82
C LEU A 275 19.65 31.70 2.97
N SER A 276 20.58 30.76 2.73
CA SER A 276 21.12 29.87 3.76
C SER A 276 21.92 30.57 4.84
N LEU A 277 22.46 31.76 4.54
CA LEU A 277 23.22 32.58 5.47
C LEU A 277 22.33 33.54 6.27
N SER A 278 21.09 33.77 5.83
CA SER A 278 20.14 34.67 6.47
C SER A 278 19.82 34.25 7.92
N PRO A 279 19.55 35.21 8.83
CA PRO A 279 19.12 34.90 10.18
C PRO A 279 17.85 34.04 10.21
N VAL A 280 16.89 34.33 9.34
CA VAL A 280 15.61 33.60 9.24
C VAL A 280 15.87 32.12 8.96
N TYR A 281 16.72 31.79 7.99
CA TYR A 281 17.05 30.39 7.68
C TYR A 281 17.81 29.70 8.82
N LYS A 282 18.82 30.36 9.40
CA LYS A 282 19.65 29.78 10.46
C LYS A 282 18.91 29.53 11.77
N GLN A 283 17.93 30.38 12.08
CA GLN A 283 17.13 30.30 13.29
C GLN A 283 15.84 29.50 13.09
N HIS A 284 15.50 29.17 11.85
CA HIS A 284 14.30 28.41 11.52
C HIS A 284 14.30 27.05 12.22
N LYS A 285 13.17 26.72 12.83
CA LYS A 285 12.90 25.41 13.41
C LYS A 285 11.53 24.96 12.93
N SER A 286 11.48 23.73 12.44
CA SER A 286 10.22 23.05 12.16
C SER A 286 9.43 22.86 13.45
N LYS A 287 8.10 22.78 13.33
CA LYS A 287 7.20 22.55 14.46
C LYS A 287 6.74 21.11 14.46
N ALA A 288 7.28 20.29 15.35
CA ALA A 288 6.77 18.93 15.52
C ALA A 288 5.27 18.97 15.87
N ILE A 289 4.47 18.18 15.15
CA ILE A 289 3.01 18.15 15.32
C ILE A 289 2.68 17.08 16.36
N GLN A 290 1.79 17.43 17.29
CA GLN A 290 1.20 16.45 18.18
C GLN A 290 0.27 15.53 17.39
N VAL A 291 0.60 14.25 17.35
CA VAL A 291 -0.25 13.22 16.75
C VAL A 291 -1.45 12.99 17.66
N LYS A 292 -2.67 13.09 17.12
CA LYS A 292 -3.89 12.78 17.85
C LYS A 292 -4.14 11.28 17.79
N GLU A 293 -4.41 10.64 18.91
CA GLU A 293 -4.91 9.27 18.89
C GLU A 293 -6.37 9.28 18.39
N MET A 294 -6.68 8.42 17.42
CA MET A 294 -8.01 8.28 16.87
C MET A 294 -8.70 7.09 17.51
N GLU A 295 -9.70 7.38 18.34
CA GLU A 295 -10.63 6.37 18.84
C GLU A 295 -11.67 6.05 17.76
N ILE A 296 -12.01 4.77 17.62
CA ILE A 296 -13.06 4.31 16.70
C ILE A 296 -14.36 4.14 17.50
N PRO A 297 -15.40 4.98 17.26
CA PRO A 297 -16.68 4.84 17.95
C PRO A 297 -17.33 3.48 17.70
N GLU A 298 -18.01 2.94 18.70
CA GLU A 298 -18.77 1.69 18.56
C GLU A 298 -20.04 1.87 17.70
N SER A 299 -20.59 3.08 17.70
CA SER A 299 -21.89 3.35 17.09
C SER A 299 -21.82 3.39 15.55
N PRO A 300 -22.57 2.55 14.83
CA PRO A 300 -22.50 2.44 13.36
C PRO A 300 -22.78 3.74 12.60
N GLU A 301 -23.59 4.64 13.15
CA GLU A 301 -23.94 5.93 12.55
C GLU A 301 -22.82 6.97 12.66
N LEU A 302 -21.87 6.77 13.58
CA LEU A 302 -20.72 7.66 13.79
C LEU A 302 -19.48 7.24 13.01
N VAL A 303 -19.53 6.10 12.32
CA VAL A 303 -18.40 5.55 11.57
C VAL A 303 -18.67 5.44 10.07
N SER A 304 -17.59 5.46 9.29
CA SER A 304 -17.55 5.16 7.86
C SER A 304 -16.67 3.94 7.63
N LYS A 305 -17.09 3.06 6.69
CA LYS A 305 -16.36 1.86 6.30
C LYS A 305 -15.64 2.14 4.99
N HIS A 306 -14.38 1.73 4.93
CA HIS A 306 -13.48 1.95 3.82
C HIS A 306 -12.93 0.63 3.32
N GLU A 307 -12.62 0.59 2.03
CA GLU A 307 -12.06 -0.58 1.36
C GLU A 307 -10.93 -0.13 0.45
N VAL A 308 -9.78 -0.79 0.57
CA VAL A 308 -8.64 -0.55 -0.31
C VAL A 308 -8.04 -1.88 -0.75
N GLU A 309 -7.54 -1.93 -1.98
CA GLU A 309 -6.73 -3.02 -2.49
C GLU A 309 -5.24 -2.66 -2.35
N ILE A 310 -4.45 -3.62 -1.89
CA ILE A 310 -3.01 -3.48 -1.68
C ILE A 310 -2.23 -4.48 -2.56
N PRO A 311 -0.90 -4.34 -2.71
CA PRO A 311 -0.09 -5.24 -3.53
C PRO A 311 -0.29 -6.71 -3.14
N GLY A 312 -0.31 -7.60 -4.13
CA GLY A 312 -0.76 -8.98 -3.97
C GLY A 312 -2.28 -9.17 -4.10
N GLY A 313 -3.04 -8.09 -4.36
CA GLY A 313 -4.49 -8.08 -4.57
C GLY A 313 -5.29 -8.41 -3.31
N GLU A 314 -4.67 -8.17 -2.16
CA GLU A 314 -5.32 -8.25 -0.86
C GLU A 314 -6.21 -7.02 -0.64
N MET A 315 -7.36 -7.25 -0.04
CA MET A 315 -8.29 -6.20 0.36
C MET A 315 -8.15 -5.94 1.85
N ILE A 316 -8.08 -4.67 2.20
CA ILE A 316 -8.18 -4.20 3.57
C ILE A 316 -9.48 -3.44 3.73
N PHE A 317 -10.27 -3.86 4.70
CA PHE A 317 -11.49 -3.19 5.12
C PHE A 317 -11.25 -2.57 6.48
N TYR A 318 -11.44 -1.27 6.62
CA TYR A 318 -11.19 -0.58 7.87
C TYR A 318 -12.26 0.47 8.13
N THR A 319 -12.41 0.81 9.40
CA THR A 319 -13.43 1.74 9.86
C THR A 319 -12.75 3.00 10.37
N LEU A 320 -13.34 4.16 10.07
CA LEU A 320 -12.91 5.45 10.59
C LEU A 320 -14.11 6.21 11.17
N PRO A 321 -13.92 7.13 12.14
CA PRO A 321 -14.98 8.05 12.57
C PRO A 321 -15.41 8.92 11.39
N ARG A 322 -16.71 9.13 11.16
CA ARG A 322 -17.21 9.94 10.02
C ARG A 322 -16.67 11.36 10.05
N ARG A 323 -16.69 11.98 11.22
CA ARG A 323 -16.17 13.33 11.43
C ARG A 323 -14.69 13.22 11.80
N ARG A 324 -13.85 13.83 10.98
CA ARG A 324 -12.41 13.95 11.19
C ARG A 324 -12.05 15.40 10.94
N GLU A 325 -11.26 16.00 11.81
CA GLU A 325 -10.80 17.36 11.61
C GLU A 325 -9.76 17.37 10.47
N PRO A 326 -9.99 18.14 9.39
CA PRO A 326 -9.03 18.32 8.32
C PRO A 326 -7.72 18.91 8.86
N GLY A 327 -6.60 18.62 8.21
CA GLY A 327 -5.32 19.21 8.57
C GLY A 327 -4.70 18.70 9.87
N ASN A 328 -5.20 17.62 10.48
CA ASN A 328 -4.53 16.95 11.61
C ASN A 328 -3.73 15.71 11.19
N LEU A 329 -2.90 15.24 12.11
CA LEU A 329 -2.28 13.91 12.07
C LEU A 329 -2.98 13.00 13.08
N TYR A 330 -3.22 11.76 12.68
CA TYR A 330 -3.82 10.76 13.55
C TYR A 330 -3.01 9.48 13.57
N SER A 331 -2.76 8.95 14.77
CA SER A 331 -2.43 7.54 14.96
C SER A 331 -3.72 6.76 15.21
N ILE A 332 -3.79 5.55 14.68
CA ILE A 332 -4.97 4.70 14.80
C ILE A 332 -4.54 3.34 15.30
N THR A 333 -5.20 2.85 16.34
CA THR A 333 -5.15 1.45 16.75
C THR A 333 -6.56 0.90 16.57
N TRP A 334 -6.75 0.02 15.58
CA TRP A 334 -8.09 -0.48 15.29
C TRP A 334 -8.49 -1.58 16.27
N PRO A 335 -9.69 -1.49 16.88
CA PRO A 335 -10.32 -2.64 17.51
C PRO A 335 -10.39 -3.85 16.58
N TRP A 336 -10.32 -5.05 17.14
CA TRP A 336 -10.27 -6.29 16.35
C TRP A 336 -11.42 -6.41 15.33
N HIS A 337 -12.61 -5.90 15.63
CA HIS A 337 -13.80 -6.03 14.80
C HIS A 337 -14.01 -4.87 13.80
N THR A 338 -13.06 -3.93 13.69
CA THR A 338 -13.19 -2.74 12.84
C THR A 338 -12.16 -2.67 11.70
N ILE A 339 -11.20 -3.59 11.68
CA ILE A 339 -10.24 -3.77 10.59
C ILE A 339 -10.11 -5.24 10.19
N PHE A 340 -10.10 -5.51 8.88
CA PHE A 340 -10.05 -6.86 8.33
C PHE A 340 -9.13 -6.89 7.10
N GLY A 341 -8.17 -7.80 7.09
CA GLY A 341 -7.40 -8.18 5.91
C GLY A 341 -7.67 -9.63 5.52
N ASN A 342 -6.65 -10.28 4.95
CA ASN A 342 -6.63 -11.68 4.59
C ASN A 342 -7.71 -12.12 3.58
N LEU A 343 -8.18 -11.19 2.75
CA LEU A 343 -9.21 -11.43 1.74
C LEU A 343 -8.73 -10.94 0.39
N CYS A 344 -8.97 -11.70 -0.67
CA CYS A 344 -8.77 -11.23 -2.05
C CYS A 344 -9.98 -11.54 -2.93
N ARG A 345 -10.19 -10.72 -3.96
CA ARG A 345 -11.11 -11.05 -5.06
C ARG A 345 -10.36 -11.89 -6.06
N LEU A 346 -10.89 -13.06 -6.42
CA LEU A 346 -10.26 -13.89 -7.44
C LEU A 346 -10.27 -13.16 -8.80
N ASN A 347 -9.09 -12.79 -9.27
CA ASN A 347 -8.86 -12.22 -10.58
C ASN A 347 -7.91 -13.12 -11.35
N LEU A 348 -8.43 -13.79 -12.38
CA LEU A 348 -7.69 -14.75 -13.20
C LEU A 348 -6.83 -14.10 -14.30
N GLN A 349 -6.97 -12.79 -14.52
CA GLN A 349 -6.34 -12.06 -15.62
C GLN A 349 -5.02 -11.38 -15.21
N GLY A 350 -4.63 -11.46 -13.93
CA GLY A 350 -3.44 -10.79 -13.39
C GLY A 350 -2.39 -11.73 -12.79
N ASN A 351 -1.20 -11.16 -12.51
CA ASN A 351 -0.09 -11.87 -11.86
C ASN A 351 -0.41 -12.36 -10.43
N MET A 352 -1.48 -11.83 -9.83
CA MET A 352 -1.99 -12.20 -8.51
C MET A 352 -2.32 -13.69 -8.36
N VAL A 353 -2.80 -14.35 -9.42
CA VAL A 353 -3.11 -15.79 -9.40
C VAL A 353 -1.90 -16.60 -8.96
N ARG A 354 -0.71 -16.22 -9.43
CA ARG A 354 0.53 -16.92 -9.09
C ARG A 354 0.81 -16.75 -7.59
N ALA A 355 0.83 -15.54 -7.06
CA ALA A 355 1.07 -15.33 -5.63
C ALA A 355 0.07 -16.12 -4.75
N LEU A 356 -1.23 -16.06 -5.08
CA LEU A 356 -2.29 -16.71 -4.31
C LEU A 356 -2.16 -18.23 -4.23
N PHE A 357 -1.87 -18.92 -5.35
CA PHE A 357 -1.83 -20.39 -5.34
C PHE A 357 -0.47 -20.97 -4.93
N PHE A 358 0.61 -20.18 -5.01
CA PHE A 358 1.92 -20.53 -4.46
C PHE A 358 1.99 -20.33 -2.94
N GLU A 359 1.07 -19.57 -2.37
CA GLU A 359 0.95 -19.42 -0.93
C GLU A 359 0.66 -20.77 -0.24
N PRO A 360 1.41 -21.15 0.82
CA PRO A 360 1.24 -22.44 1.51
C PRO A 360 -0.09 -22.61 2.24
N ARG A 361 -0.68 -21.53 2.76
CA ARG A 361 -1.95 -21.59 3.49
C ARG A 361 -3.05 -22.15 2.58
N PRO A 362 -3.92 -23.05 3.05
CA PRO A 362 -5.10 -23.47 2.28
C PRO A 362 -6.00 -22.28 1.95
N LYS A 363 -6.55 -22.28 0.73
CA LYS A 363 -7.43 -21.23 0.23
C LYS A 363 -8.88 -21.60 0.52
N VAL A 364 -9.62 -20.74 1.21
CA VAL A 364 -11.07 -20.82 1.34
C VAL A 364 -11.70 -19.96 0.25
N LEU A 365 -12.12 -20.58 -0.84
CA LEU A 365 -12.78 -19.90 -1.96
C LEU A 365 -14.29 -19.91 -1.75
N VAL A 366 -14.93 -18.73 -1.83
CA VAL A 366 -16.39 -18.60 -1.82
C VAL A 366 -16.85 -18.04 -3.16
N PHE A 367 -17.52 -18.88 -3.95
CA PHE A 367 -18.13 -18.49 -5.22
C PHE A 367 -19.54 -17.94 -4.97
N THR A 368 -19.79 -16.70 -5.36
CA THR A 368 -21.07 -16.01 -5.12
C THR A 368 -21.29 -14.86 -6.10
N TYR A 369 -22.56 -14.60 -6.45
CA TYR A 369 -22.98 -13.36 -7.13
C TYR A 369 -23.30 -12.22 -6.14
N GLN A 370 -23.46 -12.55 -4.84
CA GLN A 370 -23.83 -11.61 -3.78
C GLN A 370 -22.61 -11.30 -2.90
N GLU A 371 -21.60 -10.63 -3.48
CA GLU A 371 -20.32 -10.38 -2.81
C GLU A 371 -20.48 -9.61 -1.50
N GLU A 372 -21.25 -8.51 -1.51
CA GLU A 372 -21.44 -7.65 -0.33
C GLU A 372 -22.04 -8.42 0.86
N LYS A 373 -23.11 -9.18 0.64
CA LYS A 373 -23.75 -10.01 1.68
C LYS A 373 -22.82 -11.10 2.22
N VAL A 374 -21.94 -11.64 1.37
CA VAL A 374 -20.96 -12.64 1.79
C VAL A 374 -19.86 -11.97 2.62
N LEU A 375 -19.37 -10.81 2.18
CA LEU A 375 -18.32 -10.06 2.85
C LEU A 375 -18.70 -9.65 4.28
N GLU A 376 -19.97 -9.37 4.57
CA GLU A 376 -20.45 -9.06 5.94
C GLU A 376 -20.04 -10.11 6.98
N TRP A 377 -20.18 -11.39 6.64
CA TRP A 377 -19.85 -12.49 7.55
C TRP A 377 -18.49 -13.13 7.28
N LEU A 378 -17.93 -12.94 6.08
CA LEU A 378 -16.63 -13.49 5.69
C LEU A 378 -15.46 -12.73 6.32
N LYS A 379 -15.56 -11.40 6.46
CA LYS A 379 -14.54 -10.53 7.10
C LYS A 379 -14.14 -10.96 8.51
N PRO A 380 -15.07 -11.12 9.48
CA PRO A 380 -14.69 -11.58 10.81
C PRO A 380 -14.11 -13.00 10.77
N LEU A 381 -14.64 -13.87 9.91
CA LEU A 381 -14.14 -15.25 9.77
C LEU A 381 -12.73 -15.32 9.17
N SER A 382 -12.41 -14.45 8.20
CA SER A 382 -11.08 -14.40 7.58
C SER A 382 -10.01 -13.96 8.56
N LYS A 383 -10.38 -13.07 9.47
CA LYS A 383 -9.51 -12.56 10.53
C LYS A 383 -9.23 -13.61 11.61
N GLU A 384 -10.26 -14.33 12.05
CA GLU A 384 -10.12 -15.42 13.04
C GLU A 384 -9.17 -16.54 12.62
N HIS A 385 -9.03 -16.75 11.30
CA HIS A 385 -8.20 -17.80 10.74
C HIS A 385 -7.04 -17.24 9.92
N GLU A 386 -6.66 -15.98 10.13
CA GLU A 386 -5.67 -15.32 9.29
C GLU A 386 -4.30 -15.98 9.33
N GLN A 387 -3.91 -16.65 10.41
CA GLN A 387 -2.61 -17.32 10.45
C GLN A 387 -2.59 -18.66 9.68
N GLU A 388 -3.76 -19.25 9.42
CA GLU A 388 -3.87 -20.63 8.95
C GLU A 388 -4.47 -20.74 7.55
N LEU A 389 -5.37 -19.83 7.17
CA LEU A 389 -6.16 -19.91 5.96
C LEU A 389 -6.12 -18.59 5.19
N ARG A 390 -6.12 -18.66 3.85
CA ARG A 390 -6.28 -17.51 2.96
C ARG A 390 -7.72 -17.48 2.43
N PHE A 391 -8.41 -16.34 2.51
CA PHE A 391 -9.81 -16.26 2.05
C PHE A 391 -9.90 -15.56 0.69
N VAL A 392 -10.75 -16.11 -0.16
CA VAL A 392 -10.91 -15.66 -1.54
C VAL A 392 -12.39 -15.57 -1.85
N ILE A 393 -12.85 -14.44 -2.37
CA ILE A 393 -14.19 -14.30 -2.93
C ILE A 393 -14.11 -14.32 -4.46
N ALA A 394 -14.98 -15.09 -5.10
CA ALA A 394 -14.94 -15.30 -6.54
C ALA A 394 -16.31 -15.06 -7.16
N ASN A 395 -16.37 -14.14 -8.11
CA ASN A 395 -17.59 -13.84 -8.85
C ASN A 395 -17.68 -14.77 -10.08
N PRO A 396 -18.66 -15.69 -10.14
CA PRO A 396 -18.72 -16.66 -11.23
C PRO A 396 -18.82 -16.04 -12.63
N SER A 397 -19.35 -14.82 -12.78
CA SER A 397 -19.37 -14.09 -14.05
C SER A 397 -17.96 -13.80 -14.58
N LYS A 398 -16.97 -13.69 -13.70
CA LYS A 398 -15.55 -13.40 -14.04
C LYS A 398 -14.64 -14.61 -13.82
N THR A 399 -15.11 -15.65 -13.14
CA THR A 399 -14.29 -16.78 -12.68
C THR A 399 -14.90 -18.14 -13.02
N SER A 400 -15.65 -18.24 -14.12
CA SER A 400 -16.29 -19.49 -14.54
C SER A 400 -15.28 -20.61 -14.81
N ASP A 401 -14.09 -20.27 -15.30
CA ASP A 401 -12.99 -21.21 -15.53
C ASP A 401 -12.48 -21.83 -14.23
N ALA A 402 -12.31 -21.01 -13.18
CA ALA A 402 -11.93 -21.51 -11.86
C ALA A 402 -13.02 -22.40 -11.27
N LEU A 403 -14.30 -22.04 -11.44
CA LEU A 403 -15.43 -22.87 -11.00
C LEU A 403 -15.39 -24.26 -11.65
N ARG A 404 -15.14 -24.32 -12.97
CA ARG A 404 -14.98 -25.60 -13.70
C ARG A 404 -13.75 -26.40 -13.25
N ALA A 405 -12.66 -25.76 -12.87
CA ALA A 405 -11.47 -26.44 -12.34
C ALA A 405 -11.71 -27.16 -10.99
N PHE A 406 -12.79 -26.78 -10.28
CA PHE A 406 -13.29 -27.48 -9.09
C PHE A 406 -14.44 -28.46 -9.41
N GLY A 407 -14.73 -28.74 -10.68
CA GLY A 407 -15.83 -29.62 -11.09
C GLY A 407 -17.22 -29.04 -10.79
N LEU A 408 -17.33 -27.72 -10.66
CA LEU A 408 -18.56 -27.02 -10.30
C LEU A 408 -19.13 -26.26 -11.50
N THR A 409 -20.44 -26.01 -11.44
CA THR A 409 -21.18 -25.21 -12.42
C THR A 409 -21.84 -24.01 -11.76
N VAL A 410 -22.37 -23.08 -12.57
CA VAL A 410 -23.12 -21.93 -12.05
C VAL A 410 -24.36 -22.34 -11.22
N ALA A 411 -24.90 -23.55 -11.44
CA ALA A 411 -26.01 -24.08 -10.66
C ALA A 411 -25.64 -24.44 -9.21
N ASP A 412 -24.35 -24.64 -8.92
CA ASP A 412 -23.86 -24.90 -7.56
C ASP A 412 -23.77 -23.63 -6.71
N VAL A 413 -23.74 -22.45 -7.33
CA VAL A 413 -23.51 -21.17 -6.66
C VAL A 413 -24.75 -20.75 -5.83
N PRO A 414 -24.58 -20.25 -4.59
CA PRO A 414 -23.32 -19.99 -3.89
C PRO A 414 -22.72 -21.25 -3.26
N ILE A 415 -21.41 -21.39 -3.35
CA ILE A 415 -20.66 -22.56 -2.88
C ILE A 415 -19.29 -22.16 -2.32
N ALA A 416 -18.75 -22.97 -1.42
CA ALA A 416 -17.41 -22.79 -0.89
C ALA A 416 -16.54 -24.03 -1.08
N VAL A 417 -15.25 -23.80 -1.27
CA VAL A 417 -14.21 -24.80 -1.49
C VAL A 417 -13.03 -24.48 -0.59
N ILE A 418 -12.46 -25.49 0.06
CA ILE A 418 -11.11 -25.39 0.64
C ILE A 418 -10.14 -26.07 -0.33
N HIS A 419 -9.14 -25.31 -0.77
CA HIS A 419 -8.12 -25.77 -1.72
C HIS A 419 -6.75 -25.74 -1.06
N VAL A 420 -6.21 -26.93 -0.82
CA VAL A 420 -4.83 -27.16 -0.36
C VAL A 420 -3.98 -27.36 -1.61
N THR A 421 -2.98 -26.51 -1.83
CA THR A 421 -2.11 -26.60 -3.01
C THR A 421 -0.79 -27.32 -2.73
N GLN A 422 -0.40 -27.48 -1.46
CA GLN A 422 0.87 -28.05 -1.03
C GLN A 422 0.69 -28.88 0.25
N PRO A 423 1.47 -29.97 0.47
CA PRO A 423 2.45 -30.54 -0.46
C PRO A 423 1.80 -31.34 -1.61
N GLN A 424 0.57 -31.80 -1.43
CA GLN A 424 -0.23 -32.44 -2.46
C GLN A 424 -1.55 -31.69 -2.62
N GLU A 425 -2.00 -31.54 -3.85
CA GLU A 425 -3.24 -30.84 -4.13
C GLU A 425 -4.44 -31.63 -3.57
N LYS A 426 -5.24 -30.99 -2.71
CA LYS A 426 -6.49 -31.54 -2.19
C LYS A 426 -7.59 -30.48 -2.23
N LYS A 427 -8.79 -30.89 -2.60
CA LYS A 427 -9.97 -30.04 -2.74
C LYS A 427 -11.05 -30.56 -1.81
N PHE A 428 -11.71 -29.68 -1.07
CA PHE A 428 -12.79 -30.04 -0.15
C PHE A 428 -13.99 -29.17 -0.43
N LEU A 429 -15.12 -29.78 -0.76
CA LEU A 429 -16.36 -29.06 -1.04
C LEU A 429 -17.20 -28.91 0.22
N MET A 430 -18.00 -27.84 0.22
CA MET A 430 -19.04 -27.69 1.23
C MET A 430 -19.91 -28.96 1.30
N PRO A 431 -20.13 -29.51 2.51
CA PRO A 431 -20.86 -30.76 2.67
C PRO A 431 -22.34 -30.62 2.31
N TYR A 432 -22.95 -31.76 2.01
CA TYR A 432 -24.40 -31.86 1.91
C TYR A 432 -25.04 -31.84 3.30
N LYS A 433 -26.28 -31.36 3.35
CA LYS A 433 -27.19 -31.53 4.49
C LYS A 433 -28.31 -32.47 4.04
N GLU A 434 -28.62 -33.46 4.86
CA GLU A 434 -29.82 -34.27 4.69
C GLU A 434 -31.06 -33.38 4.88
N LYS A 435 -32.00 -33.51 3.94
CA LYS A 435 -33.33 -32.94 4.10
C LYS A 435 -34.10 -33.76 5.13
N ARG A 436 -34.95 -33.09 5.91
CA ARG A 436 -35.93 -33.79 6.76
C ARG A 436 -36.89 -34.57 5.84
N GLU A 437 -37.40 -35.69 6.31
CA GLU A 437 -38.34 -36.54 5.54
C GLU A 437 -39.56 -35.74 5.05
N GLU A 438 -40.05 -34.79 5.87
CA GLU A 438 -41.13 -33.86 5.56
C GLU A 438 -40.85 -32.91 4.37
N GLU A 439 -39.58 -32.73 3.97
CA GLU A 439 -39.14 -31.90 2.84
C GLU A 439 -38.88 -32.72 1.55
N GLY A 440 -39.39 -33.96 1.50
CA GLY A 440 -39.36 -34.85 0.33
C GLY A 440 -38.15 -35.78 0.24
N GLY A 441 -37.38 -35.94 1.34
CA GLY A 441 -36.18 -36.78 1.36
C GLY A 441 -35.05 -36.29 0.45
N GLY A 442 -33.82 -36.80 0.66
CA GLY A 442 -32.65 -36.52 -0.18
C GLY A 442 -31.66 -35.50 0.41
N ARG A 443 -30.60 -35.21 -0.34
CA ARG A 443 -29.47 -34.35 0.09
C ARG A 443 -29.53 -33.00 -0.60
N ARG A 444 -29.43 -31.90 0.17
CA ARG A 444 -29.25 -30.53 -0.38
C ARG A 444 -27.89 -29.99 0.02
N ARG A 445 -27.16 -29.40 -0.93
CA ARG A 445 -25.89 -28.75 -0.63
C ARG A 445 -26.08 -27.61 0.36
N MET A 446 -25.21 -27.53 1.38
CA MET A 446 -25.26 -26.41 2.32
C MET A 446 -24.87 -25.12 1.59
N LYS A 447 -25.59 -24.03 1.85
CA LYS A 447 -25.18 -22.70 1.36
C LYS A 447 -24.11 -22.10 2.27
N PRO A 448 -23.15 -21.32 1.75
CA PRO A 448 -22.20 -20.58 2.57
C PRO A 448 -22.89 -19.56 3.47
N SER A 449 -22.54 -19.60 4.75
CA SER A 449 -22.89 -18.63 5.80
C SER A 449 -21.82 -18.73 6.89
N ALA A 450 -21.70 -17.74 7.78
CA ALA A 450 -20.76 -17.82 8.91
C ALA A 450 -20.83 -19.15 9.67
N LYS A 451 -22.04 -19.64 9.98
CA LYS A 451 -22.24 -20.88 10.72
C LYS A 451 -21.80 -22.12 9.94
N SER A 452 -22.18 -22.23 8.66
CA SER A 452 -21.80 -23.39 7.83
C SER A 452 -20.30 -23.40 7.52
N MET A 453 -19.70 -22.23 7.30
CA MET A 453 -18.27 -22.10 7.05
C MET A 453 -17.42 -22.43 8.27
N ARG A 454 -17.78 -21.96 9.47
CA ARG A 454 -17.09 -22.37 10.72
C ARG A 454 -17.12 -23.89 10.92
N LYS A 455 -18.27 -24.52 10.64
CA LYS A 455 -18.41 -25.99 10.72
C LYS A 455 -17.53 -26.70 9.69
N MET A 456 -17.50 -26.21 8.45
CA MET A 456 -16.65 -26.75 7.38
C MET A 456 -15.16 -26.63 7.73
N ILE A 457 -14.71 -25.45 8.16
CA ILE A 457 -13.32 -25.19 8.56
C ILE A 457 -12.93 -26.06 9.75
N LYS A 458 -13.79 -26.18 10.77
CA LYS A 458 -13.54 -27.07 11.91
C LYS A 458 -13.35 -28.52 11.46
N LYS A 459 -14.26 -29.05 10.64
CA LYS A 459 -14.13 -30.41 10.10
C LYS A 459 -12.85 -30.59 9.27
N PHE A 460 -12.50 -29.61 8.46
CA PHE A 460 -11.27 -29.62 7.66
C PHE A 460 -10.02 -29.70 8.56
N LYS A 461 -9.93 -28.85 9.58
CA LYS A 461 -8.81 -28.85 10.54
C LYS A 461 -8.72 -30.14 11.35
N GLU A 462 -9.86 -30.77 11.65
CA GLU A 462 -9.94 -32.05 12.34
C GLU A 462 -9.69 -33.27 11.41
N GLY A 463 -9.46 -33.07 10.11
CA GLY A 463 -9.30 -34.17 9.14
C GLY A 463 -10.59 -34.94 8.84
N ARG A 464 -11.76 -34.41 9.22
CA ARG A 464 -13.09 -35.03 9.10
C ARG A 464 -13.88 -34.57 7.88
N LEU A 465 -13.26 -33.80 6.98
CA LEU A 465 -13.87 -33.36 5.74
C LEU A 465 -13.25 -34.18 4.60
N PRO A 466 -14.02 -35.01 3.88
CA PRO A 466 -13.46 -35.86 2.83
C PRO A 466 -12.98 -35.00 1.64
N PRO A 467 -11.82 -35.32 1.04
CA PRO A 467 -11.36 -34.68 -0.19
C PRO A 467 -12.21 -35.12 -1.38
N MET A 468 -12.39 -34.26 -2.38
CA MET A 468 -13.01 -34.65 -3.66
C MET A 468 -12.26 -35.80 -4.31
N GLY A 469 -12.99 -36.84 -4.75
CA GLY A 469 -12.43 -37.98 -5.48
C GLY A 469 -11.63 -38.98 -4.64
N GLY A 470 -11.64 -38.88 -3.31
CA GLY A 470 -11.22 -39.98 -2.41
C GLY A 470 -12.33 -41.03 -2.27
N GLN A 471 -12.00 -42.24 -1.81
CA GLN A 471 -12.96 -43.35 -1.60
C GLN A 471 -14.21 -42.87 -0.83
N ASP A 472 -14.04 -42.14 0.27
CA ASP A 472 -15.15 -41.56 1.06
C ASP A 472 -15.96 -40.41 0.40
N ALA A 473 -15.55 -39.90 -0.77
CA ALA A 473 -16.31 -38.86 -1.48
C ALA A 473 -17.52 -39.41 -2.24
N ASP A 474 -17.46 -40.70 -2.58
CA ASP A 474 -18.46 -41.47 -3.32
C ASP A 474 -18.86 -42.78 -2.64
N ASP A 475 -18.35 -43.10 -1.44
CA ASP A 475 -18.83 -44.26 -0.66
C ASP A 475 -20.20 -43.93 -0.02
N GLY A 476 -21.21 -43.92 -0.87
CA GLY A 476 -22.50 -44.48 -0.51
C GLY A 476 -22.30 -45.97 -0.24
N ASP A 477 -22.10 -46.30 1.03
CA ASP A 477 -22.45 -47.62 1.54
C ASP A 477 -23.72 -47.47 2.39
N ASN A 478 -24.82 -47.96 1.79
CA ASN A 478 -26.19 -48.21 2.27
C ASN A 478 -26.96 -47.08 2.96
#